data_AF-A0A849H2Y0-F1
#
_entry.id   AF-A0A849H2Y0-F1
#
_cell.length_a   1.000
_cell.length_b   1.000
_cell.length_c   1.000
_cell.angle_alpha   90.00
_cell.angle_beta   90.00
_cell.angle_gamma   90.00
#
_symmetry.space_group_name_H-M   'P 1'
#
loop_
_entity.id
_entity.type
_entity.pdbx_description
1 polymer ?
#
loop_
_entity_poly.entity_id
_entity_poly.type
_entity_poly.pdbx_seq_one_letter_code
_entity_poly.pdbx_strand_id
1 'polypeptide(L)'
;MSGAVNSLASNRPGEERVEVPPPPFSPGIYPCSNCHGMIPPDPTRRELSGFHTEIVLHHDEENRWCLDCHNAENRDQLHLASGALVPFEESYRLCGQCHGEKYRDWRAGIHGRRSGQWDGHKSYLLCAHCHDPHQPRFQPMEPMPAPEAPGKTVGDEGGPE
;
A
#
# COMPACT_ATOMS: atom_id res chain seq x y z
N MET A 1 35.36 2.68 -1.32
CA MET A 1 35.45 1.21 -1.25
C MET A 1 34.36 0.73 -0.32
N SER A 2 33.53 -0.19 -0.82
CA SER A 2 32.65 -1.17 -0.15
C SER A 2 31.91 -0.79 1.15
N GLY A 3 30.62 -1.03 1.30
CA GLY A 3 29.77 -1.93 0.51
C GLY A 3 28.29 -1.80 0.85
N ALA A 4 27.49 -2.23 -0.11
CA ALA A 4 26.06 -2.43 0.04
C ALA A 4 25.80 -3.46 1.14
N VAL A 5 25.11 -3.05 2.20
CA VAL A 5 24.51 -3.99 3.14
C VAL A 5 23.27 -4.57 2.48
N ASN A 6 23.45 -5.74 1.88
CA ASN A 6 22.35 -6.57 1.42
C ASN A 6 21.58 -7.02 2.67
N SER A 7 20.46 -6.35 2.97
CA SER A 7 19.53 -6.78 4.00
C SER A 7 18.85 -8.05 3.51
N LEU A 8 19.37 -9.21 3.90
CA LEU A 8 18.76 -10.50 3.65
C LEU A 8 17.50 -10.58 4.52
N ALA A 9 16.37 -10.20 3.92
CA ALA A 9 15.06 -10.56 4.45
C ALA A 9 15.03 -12.09 4.65
N SER A 10 14.77 -12.51 5.88
CA SER A 10 14.78 -13.91 6.30
C SER A 10 13.63 -14.64 5.60
N ASN A 11 13.90 -15.19 4.42
CA ASN A 11 12.92 -15.87 3.60
C ASN A 11 12.64 -17.25 4.21
N ARG A 12 11.39 -17.51 4.60
CA ARG A 12 10.98 -18.88 4.99
C ARG A 12 11.03 -19.76 3.73
N PRO A 13 11.53 -21.01 3.82
CA PRO A 13 11.55 -21.89 2.65
C PRO A 13 10.12 -22.08 2.11
N GLY A 14 9.88 -21.65 0.87
CA GLY A 14 8.59 -21.82 0.17
C GLY A 14 7.72 -20.55 0.01
N GLU A 15 8.12 -19.39 0.55
CA GLU A 15 7.42 -18.13 0.28
C GLU A 15 8.00 -17.49 -0.99
N GLU A 16 7.32 -17.66 -2.12
CA GLU A 16 7.69 -17.00 -3.38
C GLU A 16 7.55 -15.48 -3.21
N ARG A 17 8.64 -14.74 -3.42
CA ARG A 17 8.66 -13.28 -3.28
C ARG A 17 7.87 -12.67 -4.44
N VAL A 18 6.80 -11.96 -4.12
CA VAL A 18 5.97 -11.30 -5.13
C VAL A 18 6.75 -10.13 -5.71
N GLU A 19 6.87 -10.07 -7.04
CA GLU A 19 7.47 -8.92 -7.70
C GLU A 19 6.55 -7.70 -7.59
N VAL A 20 7.09 -6.61 -7.06
CA VAL A 20 6.40 -5.34 -6.86
C VAL A 20 7.32 -4.20 -7.30
N PRO A 21 6.77 -3.06 -7.77
CA PRO A 21 7.58 -1.87 -7.94
C PRO A 21 8.01 -1.30 -6.58
N PRO A 22 8.99 -0.38 -6.57
CA PRO A 22 9.36 0.35 -5.36
C PRO A 22 8.14 1.03 -4.72
N PRO A 23 8.12 1.18 -3.39
CA PRO A 23 7.05 1.91 -2.71
C PRO A 23 6.91 3.34 -3.25
N PRO A 24 5.69 3.89 -3.33
CA PRO A 24 5.42 5.18 -3.96
C PRO A 24 5.73 6.34 -3.00
N PHE A 25 6.98 6.42 -2.53
CA PHE A 25 7.42 7.47 -1.64
C PHE A 25 7.54 8.82 -2.35
N SER A 26 7.35 9.90 -1.61
CA SER A 26 7.71 11.25 -2.07
C SER A 26 9.21 11.32 -2.40
N PRO A 27 9.62 12.02 -3.48
CA PRO A 27 11.01 12.12 -3.86
C PRO A 27 11.91 12.62 -2.71
N GLY A 28 13.02 11.92 -2.46
CA GLY A 28 14.03 12.31 -1.47
C GLY A 28 13.72 11.97 -0.01
N ILE A 29 12.55 11.40 0.30
CA ILE A 29 12.19 11.05 1.70
C ILE A 29 12.85 9.76 2.21
N TYR A 30 13.28 8.89 1.31
CA TYR A 30 13.90 7.60 1.62
C TYR A 30 15.41 7.62 1.35
N PRO A 31 16.26 7.01 2.21
CA PRO A 31 15.91 6.29 3.43
C PRO A 31 15.50 7.22 4.59
N CYS A 32 14.52 6.76 5.36
CA CYS A 32 13.98 7.44 6.54
C CYS A 32 15.04 7.60 7.65
N SER A 33 16.00 6.67 7.69
CA SER A 33 17.13 6.70 8.62
C SER A 33 18.04 7.93 8.45
N ASN A 34 18.03 8.62 7.30
CA ASN A 34 18.74 9.89 7.11
C ASN A 34 18.31 10.97 8.10
N CYS A 35 17.04 10.99 8.50
CA CYS A 35 16.53 11.90 9.53
C CYS A 35 16.43 11.21 10.89
N HIS A 36 16.02 9.93 10.93
CA HIS A 36 15.72 9.26 12.19
C HIS A 36 16.89 8.52 12.86
N GLY A 37 18.01 8.31 12.18
CA GLY A 37 19.12 7.52 12.72
C GLY A 37 19.80 8.14 13.96
N MET A 38 19.56 9.42 14.22
CA MET A 38 20.09 10.15 15.39
C MET A 38 19.00 10.64 16.35
N ILE A 39 17.73 10.36 16.05
CA ILE A 39 16.59 10.83 16.84
C ILE A 39 16.07 9.64 17.66
N PRO A 40 16.14 9.70 19.00
CA PRO A 40 15.57 8.66 19.84
C PRO A 40 14.08 8.44 19.53
N PRO A 41 13.61 7.19 19.47
CA PRO A 41 12.20 6.93 19.27
C PRO A 41 11.37 7.43 20.45
N ASP A 42 10.25 8.06 20.12
CA ASP A 42 9.24 8.44 21.09
C ASP A 42 7.91 7.76 20.69
N PRO A 43 7.50 6.70 21.39
CA PRO A 43 6.28 5.95 21.09
C PRO A 43 5.01 6.66 21.57
N THR A 44 5.13 7.78 22.26
CA THR A 44 3.98 8.52 22.80
C THR A 44 3.18 9.15 21.67
N ARG A 45 1.87 8.88 21.63
CA ARG A 45 0.93 9.54 20.72
C ARG A 45 0.91 11.04 20.98
N ARG A 46 1.05 11.84 19.92
CA ARG A 46 1.12 13.31 19.99
C ARG A 46 0.79 13.95 18.66
N GLU A 47 0.46 15.24 18.67
CA GLU A 47 0.45 16.04 17.45
C GLU A 47 1.89 16.25 16.96
N LEU A 48 2.11 16.10 15.65
CA LEU A 48 3.42 16.34 15.03
C LEU A 48 3.51 17.82 14.64
N SER A 49 4.62 18.48 14.98
CA SER A 49 4.75 19.94 14.85
C SER A 49 5.98 20.41 14.06
N GLY A 50 6.66 19.52 13.33
CA GLY A 50 7.87 19.87 12.55
C GLY A 50 7.95 19.21 11.18
N PHE A 51 7.95 17.88 11.14
CA PHE A 51 7.93 17.07 9.91
C PHE A 51 6.74 16.13 9.94
N HIS A 52 6.31 15.66 8.76
CA HIS A 52 5.16 14.77 8.58
C HIS A 52 3.83 15.40 9.03
N THR A 53 3.74 16.72 9.12
CA THR A 53 2.55 17.45 9.57
C THR A 53 1.39 17.35 8.56
N GLU A 54 1.71 17.03 7.32
CA GLU A 54 0.79 16.76 6.22
C GLU A 54 0.17 15.36 6.28
N ILE A 55 0.70 14.46 7.11
CA ILE A 55 0.17 13.11 7.28
C ILE A 55 -0.90 13.15 8.36
N VAL A 56 -2.16 13.00 7.95
CA VAL A 56 -3.27 12.77 8.88
C VAL A 56 -3.59 11.27 8.89
N LEU A 57 -3.60 10.67 10.08
CA LEU A 57 -3.92 9.25 10.26
C LEU A 57 -5.43 9.12 10.46
N HIS A 58 -6.13 8.60 9.46
CA HIS A 58 -7.53 8.17 9.51
C HIS A 58 -7.65 6.65 9.25
N HIS A 59 -6.73 5.88 9.85
CA HIS A 59 -6.68 4.43 9.73
C HIS A 59 -6.65 3.79 11.13
N ASP A 60 -7.84 3.67 11.74
CA ASP A 60 -8.01 3.21 13.13
C ASP A 60 -7.31 4.12 14.15
N GLU A 61 -7.39 5.44 13.92
CA GLU A 61 -6.64 6.47 14.68
C GLU A 61 -6.94 6.49 16.18
N GLU A 62 -8.06 5.94 16.64
CA GLU A 62 -8.38 5.82 18.06
C GLU A 62 -7.48 4.78 18.75
N ASN A 63 -7.17 3.69 18.05
CA ASN A 63 -6.46 2.54 18.61
C ASN A 63 -5.05 2.36 18.06
N ARG A 64 -4.72 3.02 16.95
CA ARG A 64 -3.44 2.90 16.25
C ARG A 64 -2.65 4.18 16.24
N TRP A 65 -1.33 3.99 16.23
CA TRP A 65 -0.32 5.01 16.12
C TRP A 65 0.71 4.63 15.06
N CYS A 66 1.56 5.57 14.66
CA CYS A 66 2.55 5.39 13.58
C CYS A 66 3.42 4.14 13.80
N LEU A 67 3.80 3.89 15.05
CA LEU A 67 4.68 2.79 15.45
C LEU A 67 3.98 1.44 15.68
N ASP A 68 2.69 1.33 15.32
CA ASP A 68 2.03 0.01 15.21
C ASP A 68 2.31 -0.69 13.88
N CYS A 69 2.79 0.10 12.90
CA CYS A 69 3.12 -0.35 11.55
C CYS A 69 4.60 -0.12 11.24
N HIS A 70 5.15 1.01 11.66
CA HIS A 70 6.55 1.39 11.42
C HIS A 70 7.44 0.97 12.58
N ASN A 71 8.64 0.48 12.27
CA ASN A 71 9.55 0.09 13.34
C ASN A 71 10.10 1.31 14.10
N ALA A 72 10.11 1.19 15.43
CA ALA A 72 10.55 2.24 16.34
C ALA A 72 12.06 2.54 16.21
N GLU A 73 12.89 1.53 16.00
CA GLU A 73 14.35 1.68 16.00
C GLU A 73 14.90 1.93 14.59
N ASN A 74 14.20 1.45 13.56
CA ASN A 74 14.59 1.56 12.16
C ASN A 74 13.39 1.93 11.27
N ARG A 75 13.21 3.22 10.99
CA ARG A 75 12.10 3.71 10.13
C ARG A 75 12.19 3.24 8.68
N ASP A 76 13.31 2.68 8.24
CA ASP A 76 13.43 2.08 6.90
C ASP A 76 12.68 0.74 6.79
N GLN A 77 12.12 0.24 7.90
CA GLN A 77 11.37 -1.01 7.95
C GLN A 77 10.01 -0.84 8.63
N LEU A 78 9.09 -1.71 8.21
CA LEU A 78 7.83 -1.96 8.89
C LEU A 78 8.01 -3.14 9.87
N HIS A 79 7.05 -3.34 10.76
CA HIS A 79 6.99 -4.57 11.55
C HIS A 79 5.60 -5.18 11.54
N LEU A 80 5.56 -6.50 11.67
CA LEU A 80 4.34 -7.26 11.87
C LEU A 80 3.91 -7.20 13.34
N ALA A 81 2.70 -7.66 13.64
CA ALA A 81 2.21 -7.76 15.01
C ALA A 81 3.04 -8.74 15.87
N SER A 82 3.74 -9.67 15.21
CA SER A 82 4.70 -10.58 15.85
C SER A 82 6.05 -9.90 16.21
N GLY A 83 6.25 -8.65 15.80
CA GLY A 83 7.53 -7.94 15.90
C GLY A 83 8.52 -8.24 14.78
N ALA A 84 8.20 -9.18 13.87
CA ALA A 84 9.05 -9.47 12.71
C ALA A 84 9.14 -8.26 11.78
N LEU A 85 10.35 -7.90 11.35
CA LEU A 85 10.57 -6.78 10.44
C LEU A 85 10.28 -7.19 9.01
N VAL A 86 9.63 -6.30 8.26
CA VAL A 86 9.39 -6.47 6.83
C VAL A 86 9.79 -5.20 6.07
N PRO A 87 10.42 -5.34 4.89
CA PRO A 87 10.69 -4.18 4.04
C PRO A 87 9.37 -3.62 3.48
N PHE A 88 9.39 -2.37 2.99
CA PHE A 88 8.19 -1.72 2.45
C PHE A 88 7.63 -2.42 1.19
N GLU A 89 8.49 -3.08 0.41
CA GLU A 89 8.11 -3.96 -0.71
C GLU A 89 7.26 -5.15 -0.26
N GLU A 90 7.29 -5.49 1.02
CA GLU A 90 6.48 -6.54 1.63
C GLU A 90 5.35 -5.99 2.52
N SER A 91 5.00 -4.70 2.36
CA SER A 91 3.90 -4.07 3.09
C SER A 91 2.58 -4.83 2.98
N TYR A 92 2.34 -5.57 1.89
CA TYR A 92 1.18 -6.45 1.75
C TYR A 92 1.06 -7.49 2.88
N ARG A 93 2.18 -7.95 3.46
CA ARG A 93 2.20 -8.88 4.60
C ARG A 93 1.69 -8.20 5.86
N LEU A 94 2.09 -6.94 6.08
CA LEU A 94 1.58 -6.12 7.18
C LEU A 94 0.08 -5.87 7.04
N CYS A 95 -0.34 -5.37 5.87
CA CYS A 95 -1.75 -5.06 5.59
C CYS A 95 -2.65 -6.29 5.74
N GLY A 96 -2.17 -7.45 5.28
CA GLY A 96 -2.92 -8.71 5.32
C GLY A 96 -3.21 -9.27 6.72
N GLN A 97 -2.55 -8.77 7.77
CA GLN A 97 -2.85 -9.17 9.15
C GLN A 97 -4.25 -8.74 9.60
N CYS A 98 -4.78 -7.65 9.03
CA CYS A 98 -6.14 -7.16 9.31
C CYS A 98 -7.03 -7.21 8.06
N HIS A 99 -6.49 -6.89 6.88
CA HIS A 99 -7.23 -6.87 5.61
C HIS A 99 -7.13 -8.20 4.86
N GLY A 100 -7.43 -9.31 5.55
CA GLY A 100 -7.19 -10.66 5.06
C GLY A 100 -7.88 -10.98 3.73
N GLU A 101 -9.13 -10.55 3.55
CA GLU A 101 -9.87 -10.75 2.29
C GLU A 101 -9.21 -10.00 1.13
N LYS A 102 -8.83 -8.73 1.35
CA LYS A 102 -8.17 -7.92 0.31
C LYS A 102 -6.79 -8.47 -0.03
N TYR A 103 -6.07 -8.97 0.97
CA TYR A 103 -4.79 -9.63 0.74
C TYR A 103 -4.93 -10.92 -0.08
N ARG A 104 -5.91 -11.78 0.24
CA ARG A 104 -6.23 -12.98 -0.57
C ARG A 104 -6.54 -12.60 -2.01
N ASP A 105 -7.43 -11.62 -2.21
CA ASP A 105 -7.87 -11.19 -3.54
C ASP A 105 -6.74 -10.51 -4.32
N TRP A 106 -5.86 -9.76 -3.63
CA TRP A 106 -4.65 -9.17 -4.22
C TRP A 106 -3.68 -10.24 -4.72
N ARG A 107 -3.41 -11.29 -3.92
CA ARG A 107 -2.56 -12.41 -4.37
C ARG A 107 -3.13 -13.13 -5.60
N ALA A 108 -4.46 -13.26 -5.67
CA ALA A 108 -5.15 -13.82 -6.83
C ALA A 108 -5.17 -12.89 -8.05
N GLY A 109 -4.79 -11.61 -7.91
CA GLY A 109 -4.88 -10.59 -8.95
C GLY A 109 -6.29 -10.05 -9.20
N ILE A 110 -7.21 -10.27 -8.26
CA ILE A 110 -8.59 -9.77 -8.27
C ILE A 110 -8.65 -8.33 -7.74
N HIS A 111 -7.79 -8.00 -6.76
CA HIS A 111 -7.71 -6.68 -6.16
C HIS A 111 -6.37 -6.00 -6.42
N GLY A 112 -6.38 -4.68 -6.59
CA GLY A 112 -5.21 -3.89 -7.01
C GLY A 112 -4.95 -4.01 -8.51
N ARG A 113 -3.69 -3.83 -8.92
CA ARG A 113 -3.28 -3.94 -10.32
C ARG A 113 -2.17 -4.96 -10.47
N ARG A 114 -2.44 -5.95 -11.31
CA ARG A 114 -1.49 -6.96 -11.78
C ARG A 114 -1.10 -6.67 -13.22
N SER A 115 0.19 -6.73 -13.52
CA SER A 115 0.77 -6.55 -14.85
C SER A 115 1.63 -7.76 -15.21
N GLY A 116 1.91 -7.93 -16.51
CA GLY A 116 2.72 -9.04 -17.01
C GLY A 116 1.92 -10.05 -17.82
N GLN A 117 2.39 -11.30 -17.83
CA GLN A 117 1.83 -12.39 -18.63
C GLN A 117 0.68 -13.09 -17.90
N TRP A 118 -0.21 -13.73 -18.67
CA TRP A 118 -1.34 -14.46 -18.10
C TRP A 118 -0.87 -15.78 -17.45
N ASP A 119 0.05 -16.52 -18.08
CA ASP A 119 0.62 -17.80 -17.62
C ASP A 119 2.09 -17.72 -17.19
N GLY A 120 2.77 -16.61 -17.42
CA GLY A 120 4.17 -16.42 -17.04
C GLY A 120 4.36 -15.38 -15.95
N HIS A 121 5.44 -14.61 -16.11
CA HIS A 121 5.89 -13.58 -15.17
C HIS A 121 4.82 -12.53 -14.87
N LYS A 122 4.65 -12.17 -13.60
CA LYS A 122 3.64 -11.20 -13.13
C LYS A 122 4.24 -10.29 -12.07
N SER A 123 3.83 -9.03 -12.10
CA SER A 123 4.13 -8.06 -11.05
C SER A 123 2.84 -7.42 -10.52
N TYR A 124 2.89 -6.96 -9.28
CA TYR A 124 1.74 -6.46 -8.55
C TYR A 124 2.06 -5.10 -7.95
N LEU A 125 1.16 -4.13 -8.12
CA LEU A 125 1.27 -2.89 -7.36
C LEU A 125 1.00 -3.17 -5.87
N LEU A 126 1.78 -2.53 -4.99
CA LEU A 126 1.51 -2.53 -3.53
C LEU A 126 0.17 -1.85 -3.22
N CYS A 127 -0.42 -2.18 -2.07
CA CYS A 127 -1.64 -1.52 -1.57
C CYS A 127 -1.51 0.01 -1.56
N ALA A 128 -0.31 0.50 -1.17
CA ALA A 128 0.03 1.92 -1.09
C ALA A 128 0.06 2.65 -2.44
N HIS A 129 0.09 1.94 -3.57
CA HIS A 129 0.04 2.58 -4.91
C HIS A 129 -1.36 3.04 -5.30
N CYS A 130 -2.39 2.48 -4.68
CA CYS A 130 -3.77 2.84 -4.96
C CYS A 130 -4.40 3.59 -3.80
N HIS A 131 -4.04 3.25 -2.56
CA HIS A 131 -4.61 3.84 -1.35
C HIS A 131 -3.50 4.50 -0.52
N ASP A 132 -3.76 5.67 0.07
CA ASP A 132 -2.89 6.21 1.11
C ASP A 132 -2.97 5.28 2.33
N PRO A 133 -1.86 4.68 2.81
CA PRO A 133 -1.90 3.80 3.97
C PRO A 133 -2.36 4.49 5.26
N HIS A 134 -2.26 5.81 5.36
CA HIS A 134 -2.72 6.57 6.52
C HIS A 134 -4.18 7.01 6.39
N GLN A 135 -4.72 7.08 5.16
CA GLN A 135 -6.12 7.39 4.87
C GLN A 135 -6.65 6.55 3.69
N PRO A 136 -6.86 5.23 3.87
CA PRO A 136 -7.07 4.35 2.72
C PRO A 136 -8.39 4.57 1.97
N ARG A 137 -9.36 5.24 2.59
CA ARG A 137 -10.67 5.46 1.99
C ARG A 137 -10.56 6.51 0.88
N PHE A 138 -11.01 6.14 -0.33
CA PHE A 138 -11.13 7.12 -1.41
C PHE A 138 -12.13 8.20 -1.08
N GLN A 139 -11.77 9.44 -1.40
CA GLN A 139 -12.70 10.55 -1.35
C GLN A 139 -13.79 10.36 -2.41
N PRO A 140 -15.07 10.58 -2.07
CA PRO A 140 -16.15 10.54 -3.04
C PRO A 140 -15.87 11.54 -4.18
N MET A 141 -16.06 11.09 -5.42
CA MET A 141 -16.09 11.99 -6.57
C MET A 141 -17.52 12.11 -7.08
N GLU A 142 -17.88 13.30 -7.57
CA GLU A 142 -19.15 13.49 -8.25
C GLU A 142 -19.14 12.67 -9.56
N PRO A 143 -20.17 11.83 -9.80
CA PRO A 143 -20.28 11.11 -11.07
C PRO A 143 -20.41 12.08 -12.23
N MET A 144 -19.83 11.73 -13.37
CA MET A 144 -20.13 12.42 -14.62
C MET A 144 -21.61 12.25 -14.99
N PRO A 145 -22.19 13.19 -15.76
CA PRO A 145 -23.54 13.03 -16.30
C PRO A 145 -23.72 11.68 -17.00
N ALA A 146 -24.95 11.16 -16.97
CA ALA A 146 -25.28 9.92 -17.66
C ALA A 146 -24.89 10.02 -19.15
N PRO A 147 -24.34 8.95 -19.74
CA PRO A 147 -24.03 8.94 -21.16
C PRO A 147 -25.30 9.18 -21.98
N GLU A 148 -25.16 9.85 -23.14
CA GLU A 148 -26.27 10.00 -24.06
C GLU A 148 -26.77 8.62 -24.51
N ALA A 149 -28.10 8.44 -24.53
CA ALA A 149 -28.69 7.20 -24.98
C ALA A 149 -28.30 6.93 -26.45
N PRO A 150 -28.03 5.66 -26.83
CA PRO A 150 -27.80 5.33 -28.22
C PRO A 150 -28.96 5.81 -29.08
N GLY A 151 -28.67 6.36 -30.26
CA GLY A 151 -29.69 6.63 -31.27
C GLY A 151 -30.40 5.33 -31.67
N LYS A 152 -31.64 5.43 -32.17
CA LYS A 152 -32.39 4.28 -32.68
C LYS A 152 -31.56 3.52 -33.71
N THR A 153 -31.32 2.23 -33.48
CA THR A 153 -30.71 1.35 -34.47
C THR A 153 -31.75 0.97 -35.52
N VAL A 154 -31.32 0.74 -36.77
CA VAL A 154 -32.19 0.21 -37.83
C VAL A 154 -32.73 -1.15 -37.38
N GLY A 155 -34.00 -1.20 -36.96
CA GLY A 155 -34.65 -2.39 -36.39
C GLY A 155 -35.60 -2.11 -35.21
N ASP A 156 -35.52 -0.91 -34.62
CA ASP A 156 -36.35 -0.51 -33.46
C ASP A 156 -37.69 0.18 -33.85
N GLU A 157 -38.13 -0.07 -35.09
CA GLU A 157 -39.45 0.33 -35.59
C GLU A 157 -40.46 -0.68 -35.07
N GLY A 158 -41.07 -0.39 -33.92
CA GLY A 158 -42.11 -1.22 -33.31
C GLY A 158 -43.13 -1.71 -34.35
N GLY A 159 -43.19 -3.04 -34.52
CA GLY A 159 -44.28 -3.67 -35.26
C GLY A 159 -45.60 -3.40 -34.54
N PRO A 160 -46.70 -3.16 -35.28
CA PRO A 160 -48.00 -2.90 -34.66
C PRO A 160 -48.49 -4.14 -33.89
N GLU A 161 -49.01 -3.91 -32.68
CA GLU A 161 -49.67 -4.89 -31.79
C GLU A 161 -50.89 -5.57 -32.43
#